data_AF-A0A565BZD6-F1
#
_entry.id   AF-A0A565BZD6-F1
#
_cell.length_a   1.000
_cell.length_b   1.000
_cell.length_c   1.000
_cell.angle_alpha   90.00
_cell.angle_beta   90.00
_cell.angle_gamma   90.00
#
_symmetry.space_group_name_H-M   'P 1'
#
loop_
_entity.id
_entity.type
_entity.pdbx_description
1 polymer ?
#
loop_
_entity_poly.entity_id
_entity_poly.type
_entity_poly.pdbx_seq_one_letter_code
_entity_poly.pdbx_strand_id
1 'polypeptide(L)'
;MFHIPLASASTQYIDAICQQKPVIDKAFCNQTLNGFPPAASATTLLQASQAVLHLGISYAAKSAVASAKAATENPNLKKQFERCQGEFATIIGNLKNAASGIKEDLASASYDVMISFDSTAIVKNLVGKYSDKDSKNVIIMTLMMEKFLDIAEGAFYAIGW
;
A
#
# COMPACT_ATOMS: atom_id res chain seq x y z
N MET A 1 34.09 -17.93 -17.14
CA MET A 1 33.83 -17.47 -15.76
C MET A 1 32.34 -17.16 -15.68
N PHE A 2 31.52 -18.09 -15.20
CA PHE A 2 30.08 -17.89 -15.10
C PHE A 2 29.80 -16.95 -13.91
N HIS A 3 29.23 -15.78 -14.17
CA HIS A 3 28.61 -14.96 -13.13
C HIS A 3 27.32 -15.66 -12.72
N ILE A 4 27.37 -16.43 -11.62
CA ILE A 4 26.16 -16.80 -10.90
C ILE A 4 25.69 -15.50 -10.24
N PRO A 5 24.50 -14.96 -10.56
CA PRO A 5 23.94 -13.89 -9.77
C PRO A 5 23.62 -14.52 -8.41
N LEU A 6 24.43 -14.22 -7.40
CA LEU A 6 24.02 -14.41 -6.01
C LEU A 6 22.78 -13.53 -5.82
N ALA A 7 21.60 -14.16 -5.74
CA ALA A 7 20.42 -13.47 -5.28
C ALA A 7 20.79 -12.83 -3.93
N SER A 8 20.61 -11.52 -3.79
CA SER A 8 20.89 -10.87 -2.51
C SER A 8 19.91 -11.42 -1.46
N ALA A 9 20.31 -11.41 -0.19
CA ALA A 9 19.42 -11.82 0.90
C ALA A 9 18.08 -11.03 0.86
N SER A 10 18.09 -9.80 0.36
CA SER A 10 16.88 -9.01 0.14
C SER A 10 15.98 -9.55 -0.97
N THR A 11 16.53 -10.10 -2.06
CA THR A 11 15.72 -10.74 -3.12
C THR A 11 14.91 -11.90 -2.57
N GLN A 12 15.49 -12.70 -1.66
CA GLN A 12 14.78 -13.82 -1.03
C GLN A 12 13.58 -13.35 -0.18
N TYR A 13 13.69 -12.20 0.50
CA TYR A 13 12.61 -11.65 1.32
C TYR A 13 11.53 -11.03 0.45
N ILE A 14 11.92 -10.33 -0.62
CA ILE A 14 10.99 -9.79 -1.62
C ILE A 14 10.21 -10.94 -2.25
N ASP A 15 10.87 -12.01 -2.68
CA ASP A 15 10.21 -13.19 -3.22
C ASP A 15 9.25 -13.81 -2.20
N ALA A 16 9.67 -13.96 -0.94
CA ALA A 16 8.82 -14.49 0.12
C ALA A 16 7.52 -13.67 0.32
N ILE A 17 7.58 -12.35 0.15
CA ILE A 17 6.41 -11.45 0.22
C ILE A 17 5.57 -11.57 -1.06
N CYS A 18 6.19 -11.43 -2.23
CA CYS A 18 5.49 -11.34 -3.51
C CYS A 18 4.90 -12.67 -3.99
N GLN A 19 5.30 -13.81 -3.43
CA GLN A 19 4.69 -15.10 -3.72
C GLN A 19 3.45 -15.42 -2.89
N GLN A 20 3.12 -14.60 -1.88
CA GLN A 20 1.95 -14.83 -1.05
C GLN A 20 0.66 -14.65 -1.81
N LYS A 21 -0.37 -15.43 -1.42
CA LYS A 21 -1.67 -15.48 -2.10
C LYS A 21 -2.38 -14.12 -2.25
N PRO A 22 -2.35 -13.19 -1.26
CA PRO A 22 -2.97 -11.88 -1.44
C PRO A 22 -2.33 -11.05 -2.56
N VAL A 23 -1.06 -11.29 -2.90
CA VAL A 23 -0.35 -10.54 -3.93
C VAL A 23 -0.77 -11.05 -5.32
N ILE A 24 -1.74 -10.35 -5.92
CA ILE A 24 -2.25 -10.70 -7.26
C ILE A 24 -1.23 -10.37 -8.36
N ASP A 25 -0.66 -9.15 -8.33
CA ASP A 25 0.28 -8.67 -9.33
C ASP A 25 1.73 -8.86 -8.88
N LYS A 26 2.22 -10.10 -9.01
CA LYS A 26 3.58 -10.49 -8.57
C LYS A 26 4.67 -9.70 -9.27
N ALA A 27 4.48 -9.38 -10.55
CA ALA A 27 5.44 -8.60 -11.32
C ALA A 27 5.54 -7.17 -10.79
N PHE A 28 4.39 -6.53 -10.53
CA PHE A 28 4.35 -5.22 -9.88
C PHE A 28 4.99 -5.26 -8.50
N CYS A 29 4.69 -6.27 -7.67
CA CYS A 29 5.29 -6.41 -6.35
C CYS A 29 6.82 -6.49 -6.43
N ASN A 30 7.35 -7.40 -7.25
CA ASN A 30 8.79 -7.57 -7.42
C ASN A 30 9.47 -6.30 -7.94
N GLN A 31 8.92 -5.67 -8.98
CA GLN A 31 9.49 -4.44 -9.52
C GLN A 31 9.49 -3.32 -8.49
N THR A 32 8.38 -3.18 -7.76
CA THR A 32 8.19 -2.14 -6.75
C THR A 32 9.18 -2.30 -5.59
N LEU A 33 9.30 -3.50 -5.02
CA LEU A 33 10.15 -3.72 -3.86
C LEU A 33 11.64 -3.72 -4.21
N ASN A 34 12.03 -4.24 -5.38
CA ASN A 34 13.42 -4.11 -5.85
C ASN A 34 13.80 -2.65 -6.15
N GLY A 35 12.83 -1.84 -6.60
CA GLY A 35 13.02 -0.40 -6.83
C GLY A 35 12.95 0.45 -5.57
N PHE A 36 12.56 -0.10 -4.42
CA PHE A 36 12.38 0.62 -3.17
C PHE A 36 13.56 0.33 -2.22
N PRO A 37 14.51 1.28 -2.04
CA PRO A 37 15.75 1.00 -1.32
C PRO A 37 15.58 0.36 0.06
N PRO A 38 14.62 0.80 0.93
CA PRO A 38 14.44 0.16 2.23
C PRO A 38 14.07 -1.33 2.18
N ALA A 39 13.35 -1.77 1.13
CA ALA A 39 13.06 -3.19 0.92
C ALA A 39 14.25 -3.92 0.26
N ALA A 40 14.85 -3.31 -0.76
CA ALA A 40 15.98 -3.88 -1.49
C ALA A 40 17.26 -4.02 -0.64
N SER A 41 17.39 -3.25 0.44
CA SER A 41 18.51 -3.35 1.39
C SER A 41 18.16 -4.10 2.68
N ALA A 42 16.96 -4.68 2.78
CA ALA A 42 16.54 -5.38 3.99
C ALA A 42 17.41 -6.63 4.24
N THR A 43 17.82 -6.81 5.49
CA THR A 43 18.63 -7.95 5.95
C THR A 43 17.81 -9.01 6.68
N THR A 44 16.53 -8.74 6.93
CA THR A 44 15.57 -9.70 7.49
C THR A 44 14.23 -9.56 6.80
N LEU A 45 13.42 -10.63 6.84
CA LEU A 45 12.06 -10.59 6.32
C LEU A 45 11.20 -9.55 7.06
N LEU A 46 11.38 -9.41 8.38
CA LEU A 46 10.70 -8.40 9.19
C LEU A 46 11.02 -6.97 8.73
N GLN A 47 12.29 -6.67 8.41
CA GLN A 47 12.68 -5.37 7.86
C GLN A 47 12.04 -5.12 6.48
N ALA A 48 11.99 -6.14 5.62
CA ALA A 48 11.32 -6.05 4.33
C ALA A 48 9.81 -5.79 4.51
N SER A 49 9.15 -6.49 5.43
CA SER A 49 7.73 -6.29 5.73
C SER A 49 7.44 -4.89 6.31
N GLN A 50 8.30 -4.37 7.19
CA GLN A 50 8.19 -2.99 7.67
C GLN A 50 8.38 -1.97 6.54
N ALA A 51 9.32 -2.22 5.62
CA ALA A 51 9.52 -1.36 4.45
C ALA A 51 8.27 -1.31 3.55
N VAL A 52 7.59 -2.45 3.35
CA VAL A 52 6.31 -2.51 2.62
C VAL A 52 5.25 -1.60 3.27
N LEU A 53 5.08 -1.66 4.60
CA LEU A 53 4.12 -0.82 5.30
C LEU A 53 4.45 0.67 5.15
N HIS A 54 5.73 1.05 5.26
CA HIS A 54 6.17 2.43 5.04
C HIS A 54 5.95 2.91 3.60
N LEU A 55 6.09 2.02 2.62
CA LEU A 55 5.77 2.32 1.23
C LEU A 55 4.27 2.59 1.06
N GLY A 56 3.41 1.75 1.63
CA GLY A 56 1.96 1.96 1.65
C GLY A 56 1.56 3.27 2.31
N ILE A 57 2.14 3.60 3.48
CA ILE A 57 1.93 4.88 4.18
C ILE A 57 2.27 6.06 3.27
N SER A 58 3.42 6.00 2.60
CA SER A 58 3.90 7.08 1.71
C SER A 58 2.95 7.27 0.53
N TYR A 59 2.44 6.18 -0.04
CA TYR A 59 1.50 6.24 -1.16
C TYR A 59 0.11 6.74 -0.73
N ALA A 60 -0.38 6.30 0.43
CA ALA A 60 -1.63 6.81 1.01
C ALA A 60 -1.55 8.31 1.29
N ALA A 61 -0.42 8.80 1.83
CA ALA A 61 -0.19 10.23 2.03
C ALA A 61 -0.21 11.02 0.72
N LYS A 62 0.44 10.51 -0.33
CA LYS A 62 0.38 11.10 -1.68
C LYS A 62 -1.07 11.18 -2.20
N SER A 63 -1.86 10.14 -1.95
CA SER A 63 -3.26 10.05 -2.38
C SER A 63 -4.18 11.00 -1.61
N ALA A 64 -3.93 11.18 -0.30
CA ALA A 64 -4.61 12.19 0.50
C ALA A 64 -4.35 13.61 -0.04
N VAL A 65 -3.09 13.94 -0.37
CA VAL A 65 -2.72 15.23 -0.96
C VAL A 65 -3.39 15.45 -2.32
N ALA A 66 -3.42 14.43 -3.17
CA ALA A 66 -4.10 14.51 -4.47
C ALA A 66 -5.60 14.76 -4.31
N SER A 67 -6.24 14.12 -3.33
CA SER A 67 -7.66 14.33 -3.01
C SER A 67 -7.91 15.75 -2.49
N ALA A 68 -7.06 16.27 -1.61
CA ALA A 68 -7.15 17.66 -1.13
C ALA A 68 -7.00 18.68 -2.26
N LYS A 69 -6.10 18.42 -3.21
CA LYS A 69 -5.93 19.24 -4.41
C LYS A 69 -7.19 19.21 -5.28
N ALA A 70 -7.74 18.03 -5.55
CA ALA A 70 -8.99 17.87 -6.29
C ALA A 70 -10.17 18.61 -5.62
N ALA A 71 -10.24 18.62 -4.30
CA ALA A 71 -11.26 19.38 -3.56
C ALA A 71 -11.16 20.90 -3.78
N THR A 72 -9.96 21.41 -4.05
CA THR A 72 -9.71 22.83 -4.34
C THR A 72 -10.03 23.16 -5.80
N GLU A 73 -9.66 22.27 -6.72
CA GLU A 73 -9.77 22.49 -8.16
C GLU A 73 -11.17 22.19 -8.72
N ASN A 74 -11.93 21.31 -8.06
CA ASN A 74 -13.29 20.94 -8.45
C ASN A 74 -14.30 21.24 -7.33
N PRO A 75 -14.82 22.48 -7.25
CA PRO A 75 -15.71 22.90 -6.17
C PRO A 75 -17.05 22.14 -6.15
N ASN A 76 -17.49 21.60 -7.29
CA ASN A 76 -18.75 20.84 -7.39
C ASN A 76 -18.69 19.50 -6.64
N LEU A 77 -17.48 18.93 -6.49
CA LEU A 77 -17.24 17.67 -5.81
C LEU A 77 -16.36 17.83 -4.56
N LYS A 78 -16.23 19.07 -4.06
CA LYS A 78 -15.35 19.40 -2.93
C LYS A 78 -15.55 18.47 -1.73
N LYS A 79 -16.80 18.27 -1.30
CA LYS A 79 -17.11 17.43 -0.12
C LYS A 79 -16.71 15.96 -0.34
N GLN A 80 -16.87 15.45 -1.56
CA GLN A 80 -16.50 14.08 -1.91
C GLN A 80 -14.98 13.93 -1.85
N PHE A 81 -14.24 14.89 -2.39
CA PHE A 81 -12.77 14.87 -2.37
C PHE A 81 -12.19 15.10 -0.97
N GLU A 82 -12.77 15.98 -0.16
CA GLU A 82 -12.41 16.13 1.27
C GLU A 82 -12.64 14.82 2.03
N ARG A 83 -13.75 14.11 1.73
CA ARG A 83 -13.97 12.78 2.32
C ARG A 83 -12.96 11.76 1.82
N CYS A 84 -12.60 11.77 0.53
CA CYS A 84 -11.55 10.88 0.00
C CYS A 84 -10.19 11.12 0.69
N GLN A 85 -9.83 12.39 0.93
CA GLN A 85 -8.64 12.73 1.72
C GLN A 85 -8.70 12.11 3.12
N GLY A 86 -9.86 12.21 3.79
CA GLY A 86 -10.09 11.61 5.10
C GLY A 86 -9.90 10.09 5.09
N GLU A 87 -10.43 9.39 4.09
CA GLU A 87 -10.26 7.94 3.95
C GLU A 87 -8.79 7.54 3.73
N PHE A 88 -8.04 8.28 2.91
CA PHE A 88 -6.59 8.03 2.80
C PHE A 88 -5.85 8.32 4.10
N ALA A 89 -6.29 9.29 4.90
CA ALA A 89 -5.74 9.51 6.24
C ALA A 89 -6.02 8.34 7.20
N THR A 90 -7.20 7.73 7.11
CA THR A 90 -7.53 6.48 7.83
C THR A 90 -6.57 5.36 7.44
N ILE A 91 -6.33 5.13 6.14
CA ILE A 91 -5.36 4.13 5.66
C ILE A 91 -3.96 4.39 6.23
N ILE A 92 -3.51 5.65 6.27
CA ILE A 92 -2.23 6.02 6.90
C ILE A 92 -2.20 5.60 8.38
N GLY A 93 -3.27 5.87 9.12
CA GLY A 93 -3.39 5.50 10.54
C GLY A 93 -3.29 4.00 10.73
N ASN A 94 -4.08 3.24 9.98
CA ASN A 94 -4.09 1.78 10.03
C ASN A 94 -2.72 1.19 9.69
N LEU A 95 -2.07 1.64 8.61
CA LEU A 95 -0.75 1.13 8.24
C LEU A 95 0.34 1.50 9.25
N LYS A 96 0.20 2.63 9.96
CA LYS A 96 1.09 2.99 11.08
C LYS A 96 0.89 2.05 12.27
N ASN A 97 -0.36 1.76 12.63
CA ASN A 97 -0.69 0.82 13.70
C ASN A 97 -0.17 -0.58 13.36
N ALA A 98 -0.37 -1.04 12.12
CA ALA A 98 0.18 -2.29 11.62
C ALA A 98 1.73 -2.31 11.74
N ALA A 99 2.40 -1.21 11.35
CA ALA A 99 3.86 -1.13 11.43
C ALA A 99 4.40 -1.16 12.87
N SER A 100 3.67 -0.58 13.83
CA SER A 100 4.01 -0.71 15.26
C SER A 100 3.71 -2.11 15.82
N GLY A 101 2.58 -2.69 15.44
CA GLY A 101 2.07 -3.95 16.00
C GLY A 101 2.70 -5.21 15.41
N ILE A 102 3.37 -5.12 14.26
CA ILE A 102 3.91 -6.28 13.52
C ILE A 102 4.83 -7.21 14.33
N LYS A 103 5.41 -6.74 15.44
CA LYS A 103 6.24 -7.57 16.35
C LYS A 103 5.52 -8.03 17.61
N GLU A 104 4.41 -7.40 17.96
CA GLU A 104 3.73 -7.54 19.24
C GLU A 104 2.46 -8.36 19.11
N ASP A 105 1.63 -8.02 18.12
CA ASP A 105 0.38 -8.67 17.81
C ASP A 105 0.17 -8.68 16.29
N LEU A 106 0.63 -9.77 15.67
CA LEU A 106 0.56 -9.95 14.22
C LEU A 106 -0.89 -9.99 13.71
N ALA A 107 -1.81 -10.50 14.53
CA ALA A 107 -3.21 -10.63 14.16
C ALA A 107 -3.90 -9.26 14.09
N SER A 108 -3.75 -8.46 15.14
CA SER A 108 -4.28 -7.10 15.16
C SER A 108 -3.63 -6.22 14.08
N ALA A 109 -2.31 -6.36 13.90
CA ALA A 109 -1.59 -5.60 12.87
C ALA A 109 -1.99 -5.99 11.44
N SER A 110 -2.24 -7.27 11.15
CA SER A 110 -2.77 -7.68 9.85
C SER A 110 -4.21 -7.20 9.66
N TYR A 111 -5.03 -7.21 10.71
CA TYR A 111 -6.40 -6.72 10.65
C TYR A 111 -6.45 -5.23 10.27
N ASP A 112 -5.54 -4.41 10.80
CA ASP A 112 -5.40 -2.99 10.41
C ASP A 112 -5.16 -2.82 8.90
N VAL A 113 -4.35 -3.69 8.28
CA VAL A 113 -4.17 -3.67 6.82
C VAL A 113 -5.48 -4.02 6.11
N MET A 114 -6.16 -5.09 6.54
CA MET A 114 -7.39 -5.57 5.90
C MET A 114 -8.51 -4.51 5.91
N ILE A 115 -8.73 -3.83 7.05
CA ILE A 115 -9.77 -2.78 7.13
C ILE A 115 -9.47 -1.56 6.25
N SER A 116 -8.23 -1.41 5.77
CA SER A 116 -7.88 -0.31 4.86
C SER A 116 -8.54 -0.46 3.48
N PHE A 117 -8.95 -1.68 3.09
CA PHE A 117 -9.75 -1.91 1.87
C PHE A 117 -11.17 -1.33 1.98
N ASP A 118 -11.74 -1.21 3.18
CA ASP A 118 -13.03 -0.55 3.35
C ASP A 118 -12.93 0.93 2.99
N SER A 119 -11.84 1.60 3.40
CA SER A 119 -11.56 2.98 3.01
C SER A 119 -11.35 3.12 1.49
N THR A 120 -10.69 2.17 0.81
CA THR A 120 -10.59 2.22 -0.66
C THR A 120 -11.96 2.04 -1.33
N ALA A 121 -12.81 1.16 -0.80
CA ALA A 121 -14.18 0.99 -1.27
C ALA A 121 -15.02 2.27 -1.11
N ILE A 122 -14.89 2.96 0.03
CA ILE A 122 -15.56 4.25 0.28
C ILE A 122 -15.09 5.30 -0.74
N VAL A 123 -13.78 5.43 -0.98
CA VAL A 123 -13.24 6.35 -2.00
C VAL A 123 -13.84 6.05 -3.38
N LYS A 124 -13.86 4.77 -3.78
CA LYS A 124 -14.47 4.37 -5.06
C LYS A 124 -15.94 4.75 -5.16
N ASN A 125 -16.71 4.58 -4.08
CA ASN A 125 -18.13 4.94 -4.05
C ASN A 125 -18.37 6.46 -4.11
N LEU A 126 -17.49 7.25 -3.50
CA LEU A 126 -17.62 8.71 -3.46
C LEU A 126 -17.43 9.35 -4.83
N VAL A 127 -16.41 8.92 -5.58
CA VAL A 127 -16.00 9.61 -6.82
C VAL A 127 -16.05 8.75 -8.08
N GLY A 128 -16.20 7.43 -7.96
CA GLY A 128 -16.09 6.50 -9.10
C GLY A 128 -17.19 6.62 -10.16
N LYS A 129 -18.31 7.27 -9.84
CA LYS A 129 -19.39 7.54 -10.79
C LYS A 129 -19.14 8.77 -11.68
N TYR A 130 -18.16 9.60 -11.36
CA TYR A 130 -17.88 10.81 -12.12
C TYR A 130 -16.77 10.58 -13.14
N SER A 131 -16.92 11.19 -14.32
CA SER A 131 -16.00 11.02 -15.45
C SER A 131 -14.97 12.15 -15.58
N ASP A 132 -15.00 13.13 -14.67
CA ASP A 132 -14.06 14.24 -14.64
C ASP A 132 -12.63 13.76 -14.32
N LYS A 133 -11.66 14.58 -14.70
CA LYS A 133 -10.24 14.25 -14.63
C LYS A 133 -9.80 13.95 -13.19
N ASP A 134 -10.30 14.72 -12.22
CA ASP A 134 -9.85 14.62 -10.84
C ASP A 134 -10.42 13.36 -10.18
N SER A 135 -11.70 13.06 -10.42
CA SER A 135 -12.33 11.81 -9.98
C SER A 135 -11.61 10.59 -10.56
N LYS A 136 -11.31 10.59 -11.86
CA LYS A 136 -10.53 9.51 -12.50
C LYS A 136 -9.14 9.35 -11.88
N ASN A 137 -8.46 10.46 -11.61
CA ASN A 137 -7.13 10.42 -11.00
C ASN A 137 -7.19 9.82 -9.58
N VAL A 138 -8.15 10.23 -8.76
CA VAL A 138 -8.35 9.65 -7.42
C VAL A 138 -8.62 8.16 -7.52
N ILE A 139 -9.49 7.70 -8.44
CA ILE A 139 -9.75 6.26 -8.65
C ILE A 139 -8.49 5.49 -9.06
N ILE A 140 -7.68 6.02 -9.98
CA ILE A 140 -6.42 5.38 -10.38
C ILE A 140 -5.48 5.22 -9.19
N MET A 141 -5.39 6.25 -8.35
CA MET A 141 -4.60 6.20 -7.13
C MET A 141 -5.18 5.20 -6.13
N THR A 142 -6.50 5.12 -5.97
CA THR A 142 -7.15 4.12 -5.12
C THR A 142 -6.84 2.69 -5.56
N LEU A 143 -6.94 2.39 -6.87
CA LEU A 143 -6.61 1.06 -7.39
C LEU A 143 -5.13 0.70 -7.20
N MET A 144 -4.25 1.68 -7.29
CA MET A 144 -2.83 1.48 -6.98
C MET A 144 -2.61 1.27 -5.47
N MET A 145 -3.35 1.96 -4.62
CA MET A 145 -3.32 1.75 -3.17
C MET A 145 -3.75 0.32 -2.82
N GLU A 146 -4.78 -0.22 -3.48
CA GLU A 146 -5.19 -1.62 -3.31
C GLU A 146 -4.04 -2.59 -3.62
N LYS A 147 -3.26 -2.36 -4.69
CA LYS A 147 -2.05 -3.16 -4.96
C LYS A 147 -1.01 -3.05 -3.84
N PHE A 148 -0.84 -1.89 -3.22
CA PHE A 148 0.08 -1.75 -2.07
C PHE A 148 -0.46 -2.45 -0.82
N LEU A 149 -1.78 -2.46 -0.61
CA LEU A 149 -2.41 -3.20 0.49
C LEU A 149 -2.28 -4.71 0.28
N ASP A 150 -2.45 -5.22 -0.95
CA ASP A 150 -2.18 -6.63 -1.29
C ASP A 150 -0.74 -7.03 -0.93
N ILE A 151 0.25 -6.18 -1.26
CA ILE A 151 1.66 -6.41 -0.90
C ILE A 151 1.85 -6.36 0.62
N ALA A 152 1.17 -5.45 1.32
CA ALA A 152 1.21 -5.37 2.78
C ALA A 152 0.63 -6.63 3.43
N GLU A 153 -0.51 -7.15 2.96
CA GLU A 153 -1.03 -8.44 3.43
C GLU A 153 -0.05 -9.57 3.13
N GLY A 154 0.52 -9.62 1.92
CA GLY A 154 1.57 -10.57 1.59
C GLY A 154 2.77 -10.50 2.55
N ALA A 155 3.10 -9.31 3.04
CA ALA A 155 4.16 -9.13 4.01
C ALA A 155 3.85 -9.74 5.39
N PHE A 156 2.58 -9.76 5.80
CA PHE A 156 2.10 -10.44 7.01
C PHE A 156 2.11 -11.97 6.85
N TYR A 157 1.56 -12.48 5.74
CA TYR A 157 1.60 -13.93 5.46
C TYR A 157 3.03 -14.47 5.41
N ALA A 158 3.97 -13.72 4.83
CA ALA A 158 5.36 -14.14 4.74
C ALA A 158 6.03 -14.32 6.12
N ILE A 159 5.61 -13.55 7.13
CA ILE A 159 6.15 -13.64 8.50
C ILE A 159 5.32 -14.54 9.43
N GLY A 160 4.33 -15.27 8.89
CA GLY A 160 3.60 -16.31 9.62
C GLY A 160 2.23 -15.90 10.17
N TRP A 161 1.56 -14.95 9.51
CA TRP A 161 0.12 -14.71 9.70
C TRP A 161 -0.72 -15.76 8.94
#